data_AF-A0A9W7AYI5-F1
#
_entry.id   AF-A0A9W7AYI5-F1
#
_cell.length_a   1.000
_cell.length_b   1.000
_cell.length_c   1.000
_cell.angle_alpha   90.00
_cell.angle_beta   90.00
_cell.angle_gamma   90.00
#
_symmetry.space_group_name_H-M   'P 1'
#
loop_
_entity.id
_entity.type
_entity.pdbx_description
1 polymer ?
#
loop_
_entity_poly.entity_id
_entity_poly.type
_entity_poly.pdbx_seq_one_letter_code
_entity_poly.pdbx_strand_id
1 'polypeptide(L)'
;MINSASTEVGIGGQAHESFQKLPTSEISSSITFAVLIYTNVFFSLAYFLGNLSIIIEKLTSLQFASNLQLVILLPCYIIWCLGELARFYFAYIGNLKERVPQMSAFLLMTIFPQLPCVIYLGFYQEFIYPFDGSTGAVMLVILIVELFFGYLTLHTLIQRQTAQFYRLCQEEEDEQRSKILS
;
A
#
# COMPACT_ATOMS: atom_id res chain seq x y z
N MET A 1 -28.34 73.14 -2.90
CA MET A 1 -26.87 73.28 -3.03
C MET A 1 -26.32 72.84 -1.68
N ILE A 2 -25.59 71.74 -1.48
CA ILE A 2 -24.56 71.08 -2.31
C ILE A 2 -24.69 69.56 -2.11
N ASN A 3 -24.44 68.84 -3.20
CA ASN A 3 -24.38 67.39 -3.33
C ASN A 3 -23.01 66.87 -2.83
N SER A 4 -22.97 65.75 -2.12
CA SER A 4 -21.76 64.92 -2.03
C SER A 4 -22.13 63.50 -1.64
N ALA A 5 -22.17 62.64 -2.66
CA ALA A 5 -22.11 61.21 -2.53
C ALA A 5 -20.73 60.79 -2.03
N SER A 6 -20.69 59.96 -0.99
CA SER A 6 -19.50 59.21 -0.60
C SER A 6 -19.77 57.73 -0.83
N THR A 7 -19.24 57.26 -1.94
CA THR A 7 -19.08 55.87 -2.33
C THR A 7 -17.95 55.26 -1.50
N GLU A 8 -18.25 54.33 -0.60
CA GLU A 8 -17.29 53.32 -0.12
C GLU A 8 -17.94 51.96 -0.39
N VAL A 9 -17.78 51.43 -1.60
CA VAL A 9 -16.72 50.47 -1.95
C VAL A 9 -16.79 49.24 -1.04
N GLY A 10 -17.69 48.33 -1.40
CA GLY A 10 -17.72 46.97 -0.90
C GLY A 10 -16.47 46.22 -1.34
N ILE A 11 -15.46 46.16 -0.46
CA ILE A 11 -14.30 45.29 -0.58
C ILE A 11 -14.12 44.62 0.78
N GLY A 12 -14.93 43.60 1.04
CA GLY A 12 -14.86 42.83 2.28
C GLY A 12 -15.45 41.43 2.19
N GLY A 13 -16.32 41.16 1.21
CA GLY A 13 -17.02 39.87 1.09
C GLY A 13 -16.40 38.82 0.17
N GLN A 14 -15.41 39.17 -0.66
CA GLN A 14 -14.96 38.28 -1.76
C GLN A 14 -13.60 37.61 -1.52
N ALA A 15 -12.82 38.07 -0.54
CA ALA A 15 -11.48 37.52 -0.25
C ALA A 15 -11.51 36.28 0.66
N HIS A 16 -12.62 36.04 1.38
CA HIS A 16 -12.76 34.86 2.25
C HIS A 16 -13.35 33.64 1.52
N GLU A 17 -14.13 33.85 0.45
CA GLU A 17 -14.65 32.73 -0.37
C GLU A 17 -13.61 32.16 -1.34
N SER A 18 -12.61 32.96 -1.74
CA SER A 18 -11.59 32.53 -2.70
C SER A 18 -10.43 31.74 -2.08
N PHE A 19 -10.31 31.72 -0.75
CA PHE A 19 -9.39 30.81 -0.04
C PHE A 19 -9.99 29.40 0.20
N GLN A 20 -11.27 29.20 -0.09
CA GLN A 20 -11.99 27.94 0.13
C GLN A 20 -12.29 27.21 -1.19
N LYS A 21 -11.37 27.30 -2.15
CA LYS A 21 -11.34 26.43 -3.32
C LYS A 21 -9.90 26.05 -3.69
N LEU A 22 -9.08 25.82 -2.67
CA LEU A 22 -8.01 24.85 -2.86
C LEU A 22 -8.72 23.51 -3.03
N PRO A 23 -8.49 22.75 -4.12
CA PRO A 23 -8.81 21.34 -4.08
C PRO A 23 -7.89 20.79 -2.98
N THR A 24 -8.40 20.72 -1.75
CA THR A 24 -7.99 19.67 -0.85
C THR A 24 -8.35 18.42 -1.63
N SER A 25 -7.41 17.92 -2.43
CA SER A 25 -7.36 16.51 -2.72
C SER A 25 -7.44 15.90 -1.33
N GLU A 26 -8.64 15.48 -0.92
CA GLU A 26 -8.79 14.73 0.31
C GLU A 26 -7.84 13.56 0.10
N ILE A 27 -6.69 13.64 0.75
CA ILE A 27 -5.77 12.52 0.83
C ILE A 27 -6.51 11.58 1.77
N SER A 28 -7.46 10.82 1.22
CA SER A 28 -8.30 9.87 1.95
C SER A 28 -7.58 8.53 2.02
N SER A 29 -6.24 8.60 2.17
CA SER A 29 -5.37 7.47 2.42
C SER A 29 -5.53 7.00 3.87
N SER A 30 -5.50 5.69 4.09
CA SER A 30 -5.52 5.13 5.44
C SER A 30 -4.18 5.39 6.13
N ILE A 31 -4.20 6.26 7.15
CA ILE A 31 -3.00 6.63 7.93
C ILE A 31 -2.43 5.39 8.64
N THR A 32 -3.30 4.56 9.23
CA THR A 32 -2.90 3.33 9.92
C THR A 32 -2.12 2.40 9.00
N PHE A 33 -2.65 2.16 7.79
CA PHE A 33 -1.98 1.30 6.81
C PHE A 33 -0.64 1.89 6.35
N ALA A 34 -0.56 3.20 6.15
CA ALA A 34 0.69 3.88 5.78
C ALA A 34 1.79 3.72 6.84
N VAL A 35 1.45 3.85 8.12
CA VAL A 35 2.41 3.69 9.24
C VAL A 35 2.91 2.24 9.33
N LEU A 36 2.04 1.27 9.10
CA LEU A 36 2.40 -0.15 9.07
C LEU A 36 3.44 -0.44 7.98
N ILE A 37 3.16 -0.01 6.74
CA ILE A 37 4.11 -0.19 5.62
C ILE A 37 5.44 0.47 5.94
N TYR A 38 5.41 1.71 6.45
CA TYR A 38 6.63 2.45 6.77
C TYR A 38 7.49 1.70 7.79
N THR A 39 6.87 1.18 8.85
CA THR A 39 7.57 0.37 9.86
C THR A 39 8.14 -0.90 9.25
N ASN A 40 7.37 -1.56 8.38
CA ASN A 40 7.81 -2.78 7.73
C ASN A 40 8.98 -2.56 6.77
N VAL A 41 9.06 -1.42 6.06
CA VAL A 41 10.21 -1.12 5.18
C VAL A 41 11.54 -1.20 5.94
N PHE A 42 11.62 -0.66 7.16
CA PHE A 42 12.84 -0.76 7.97
C PHE A 42 13.13 -2.19 8.41
N PHE A 43 12.09 -2.92 8.81
CA PHE A 43 12.22 -4.31 9.20
C PHE A 43 12.65 -5.20 8.03
N SER A 44 12.02 -5.06 6.86
CA SER A 44 12.38 -5.77 5.63
C SER A 44 13.81 -5.47 5.17
N LEU A 45 14.30 -4.24 5.35
CA LEU A 45 15.70 -3.91 5.06
C LEU A 45 16.66 -4.65 6.00
N ALA A 46 16.35 -4.70 7.30
CA ALA A 46 17.14 -5.46 8.26
C ALA A 46 17.08 -6.97 7.98
N TYR A 47 15.89 -7.49 7.65
CA TYR A 47 15.68 -8.89 7.27
C TYR A 47 16.47 -9.26 6.02
N PHE A 48 16.49 -8.39 5.00
CA PHE A 48 17.28 -8.56 3.78
C PHE A 48 18.77 -8.72 4.09
N LEU A 49 19.36 -7.80 4.86
CA LEU A 49 20.79 -7.85 5.19
C LEU A 49 21.16 -9.07 6.04
N GLY A 50 20.30 -9.42 7.01
CA GLY A 50 20.47 -10.57 7.88
C GLY A 50 20.43 -11.89 7.10
N ASN A 51 19.39 -12.10 6.29
CA ASN A 51 19.25 -13.31 5.47
C ASN A 51 20.34 -13.41 4.42
N LEU A 52 20.75 -12.29 3.80
CA LEU A 52 21.87 -12.30 2.85
C LEU A 52 23.16 -12.81 3.50
N SER A 53 23.48 -12.33 4.70
CA SER A 53 24.69 -12.73 5.43
C SER A 53 24.68 -14.22 5.75
N ILE A 54 23.54 -14.73 6.22
CA ILE A 54 23.37 -16.15 6.55
C ILE A 54 23.41 -17.02 5.28
N ILE A 55 22.79 -16.59 4.19
CA ILE A 55 22.83 -17.33 2.92
C ILE A 55 24.27 -17.43 2.40
N ILE A 56 25.07 -16.36 2.49
CA ILE A 56 26.49 -16.40 2.10
C ILE A 56 27.26 -17.41 2.96
N GLU A 57 27.02 -17.42 4.28
CA GLU A 57 27.64 -18.38 5.19
C GLU A 57 27.22 -19.83 4.85
N LYS A 58 25.93 -20.06 4.59
CA LYS A 58 25.41 -21.37 4.19
C LYS A 58 26.03 -21.86 2.88
N LEU A 59 26.19 -20.97 1.89
CA LEU A 59 26.78 -21.32 0.58
C LEU A 59 28.28 -21.58 0.64
N THR A 60 28.99 -20.97 1.60
CA THR A 60 30.46 -21.08 1.70
C THR A 60 30.90 -22.19 2.66
N SER A 61 30.18 -22.36 3.77
CA SER A 61 30.63 -23.17 4.90
C SER A 61 29.89 -24.50 5.05
N LEU A 62 28.67 -24.63 4.49
CA LEU A 62 27.86 -25.85 4.66
C LEU A 62 27.84 -26.68 3.39
N GLN A 63 28.02 -27.99 3.56
CA GLN A 63 27.72 -28.96 2.52
C GLN A 63 26.25 -29.37 2.66
N PHE A 64 25.42 -28.91 1.74
CA PHE A 64 24.02 -29.33 1.65
C PHE A 64 23.94 -30.81 1.33
N ALA A 65 23.17 -31.59 2.10
CA ALA A 65 22.96 -33.00 1.78
C ALA A 65 22.05 -33.16 0.56
N SER A 66 21.12 -32.22 0.35
CA SER A 66 20.22 -32.21 -0.79
C SER A 66 20.54 -31.08 -1.78
N ASN A 67 20.93 -31.44 -3.01
CA ASN A 67 21.11 -30.49 -4.11
C ASN A 67 19.84 -29.68 -4.39
N LEU A 68 18.65 -30.26 -4.16
CA LEU A 68 17.38 -29.60 -4.40
C LEU A 68 17.21 -28.37 -3.49
N GLN A 69 17.62 -28.46 -2.22
CA GLN A 69 17.45 -27.35 -1.28
C GLN A 69 18.39 -26.19 -1.62
N LEU A 70 19.62 -26.48 -2.02
CA LEU A 70 20.55 -25.47 -2.51
C LEU A 70 19.99 -24.75 -3.74
N VAL A 71 19.39 -25.49 -4.68
CA VAL A 71 18.80 -24.93 -5.90
C VAL A 71 17.58 -24.06 -5.62
N ILE A 72 16.78 -24.35 -4.58
CA ILE A 72 15.58 -23.56 -4.24
C ILE A 72 15.90 -22.34 -3.37
N LEU A 73 16.95 -22.41 -2.53
CA LEU A 73 17.29 -21.36 -1.57
C LEU A 73 17.50 -19.99 -2.22
N LEU A 74 18.39 -19.91 -3.21
CA LEU A 74 18.76 -18.65 -3.84
C LEU A 74 17.60 -18.04 -4.68
N PRO A 75 16.91 -18.80 -5.54
CA PRO A 75 15.73 -18.29 -6.25
C PRO A 75 14.62 -17.83 -5.32
N CYS A 76 14.35 -18.56 -4.23
CA CYS A 76 13.32 -18.16 -3.26
C CYS A 76 13.66 -16.80 -2.62
N TYR A 77 14.93 -16.60 -2.25
CA TYR A 77 15.40 -15.32 -1.71
C TYR A 77 15.27 -14.17 -2.73
N ILE A 78 15.62 -14.41 -3.99
CA ILE A 78 15.49 -13.41 -5.07
C ILE A 78 14.01 -13.07 -5.32
N ILE A 79 13.14 -14.08 -5.39
CA ILE A 79 11.69 -13.89 -5.56
C ILE A 79 11.12 -13.07 -4.40
N TRP A 80 11.53 -13.37 -3.17
CA TRP A 80 11.15 -12.59 -2.00
C TRP A 80 11.58 -11.12 -2.14
N CYS A 81 12.85 -10.86 -2.51
CA CYS A 81 13.35 -9.50 -2.67
C CYS A 81 12.55 -8.71 -3.72
N LEU A 82 12.39 -9.27 -4.92
CA LEU A 82 11.64 -8.61 -6.00
C LEU A 82 10.16 -8.42 -5.62
N GLY A 83 9.57 -9.42 -5.00
CA GLY A 83 8.22 -9.37 -4.48
C GLY A 83 8.04 -8.25 -3.44
N GLU A 84 9.04 -8.05 -2.59
CA GLU A 84 8.97 -7.08 -1.48
C GLU A 84 9.00 -5.65 -2.01
N LEU A 85 9.89 -5.38 -2.97
CA LEU A 85 9.95 -4.10 -3.65
C LEU A 85 8.65 -3.78 -4.39
N ALA A 86 8.13 -4.75 -5.16
CA ALA A 86 6.87 -4.60 -5.88
C ALA A 86 5.68 -4.40 -4.93
N ARG A 87 5.66 -5.14 -3.80
CA ARG A 87 4.63 -5.06 -2.77
C ARG A 87 4.61 -3.66 -2.16
N PHE A 88 5.75 -3.10 -1.74
CA PHE A 88 5.82 -1.74 -1.23
C PHE A 88 5.40 -0.69 -2.25
N TYR A 89 5.77 -0.86 -3.51
CA TYR A 89 5.35 0.02 -4.60
C TYR A 89 3.82 0.06 -4.76
N PHE A 90 3.19 -1.12 -4.81
CA PHE A 90 1.73 -1.21 -4.91
C PHE A 90 1.03 -0.72 -3.65
N ALA A 91 1.59 -0.97 -2.46
CA ALA A 91 1.05 -0.49 -1.20
C ALA A 91 1.02 1.05 -1.15
N TYR A 92 2.13 1.69 -1.55
CA TYR A 92 2.24 3.14 -1.61
C TYR A 92 1.27 3.75 -2.63
N ILE A 93 1.25 3.24 -3.86
CA ILE A 93 0.36 3.78 -4.91
C ILE A 93 -1.10 3.48 -4.62
N GLY A 94 -1.42 2.26 -4.16
CA GLY A 94 -2.78 1.83 -3.85
C GLY A 94 -3.40 2.69 -2.74
N ASN A 95 -2.62 2.99 -1.69
CA ASN A 95 -3.08 3.83 -0.59
C ASN A 95 -3.14 5.32 -0.97
N LEU A 96 -2.11 5.87 -1.62
CA LEU A 96 -2.04 7.31 -1.92
C LEU A 96 -2.99 7.73 -3.05
N LYS A 97 -3.14 6.89 -4.09
CA LYS A 97 -3.99 7.17 -5.25
C LYS A 97 -5.37 6.54 -5.12
N GLU A 98 -5.67 5.91 -3.99
CA GLU A 98 -6.96 5.26 -3.72
C GLU A 98 -7.41 4.30 -4.82
N ARG A 99 -6.44 3.60 -5.42
CA ARG A 99 -6.70 2.74 -6.57
C ARG A 99 -6.88 1.30 -6.11
N VAL A 100 -8.13 0.86 -6.18
CA VAL A 100 -8.56 -0.53 -5.96
C VAL A 100 -7.65 -1.55 -6.65
N PRO A 101 -7.34 -1.46 -7.96
CA PRO A 101 -6.54 -2.51 -8.62
C PRO A 101 -5.11 -2.64 -8.06
N GLN A 102 -4.43 -1.54 -7.74
CA GLN A 102 -3.09 -1.58 -7.13
C GLN A 102 -3.15 -2.14 -5.71
N MET A 103 -4.19 -1.81 -4.96
CA MET A 103 -4.35 -2.33 -3.61
C MET A 103 -4.68 -3.83 -3.61
N SER A 104 -5.46 -4.31 -4.58
CA SER A 104 -5.64 -5.75 -4.82
C SER A 104 -4.33 -6.44 -5.20
N ALA A 105 -3.49 -5.81 -6.04
CA ALA A 105 -2.18 -6.34 -6.39
C ALA A 105 -1.26 -6.46 -5.16
N PHE A 106 -1.30 -5.49 -4.24
CA PHE A 106 -0.60 -5.58 -2.95
C PHE A 106 -1.04 -6.80 -2.13
N LEU A 107 -2.35 -7.04 -1.98
CA LEU A 107 -2.86 -8.20 -1.25
C LEU A 107 -2.46 -9.51 -1.91
N LEU A 108 -2.59 -9.57 -3.25
CA LEU A 108 -2.20 -10.73 -4.03
C LEU A 108 -0.72 -11.03 -3.83
N MET A 109 0.16 -10.03 -3.98
CA MET A 109 1.60 -10.16 -3.79
C MET A 109 1.95 -10.60 -2.36
N THR A 110 1.23 -10.10 -1.36
CA THR A 110 1.41 -10.49 0.05
C THR A 110 1.10 -11.97 0.24
N ILE A 111 -0.02 -12.47 -0.28
CA ILE A 111 -0.40 -13.89 -0.21
C ILE A 111 0.54 -14.74 -1.05
N PHE A 112 0.88 -14.28 -2.25
CA PHE A 112 1.75 -14.94 -3.21
C PHE A 112 2.53 -13.90 -4.03
N PRO A 113 3.87 -13.82 -3.93
CA PRO A 113 4.77 -14.85 -3.41
C PRO A 113 5.24 -14.66 -1.95
N GLN A 114 4.84 -13.58 -1.26
CA GLN A 114 5.53 -13.16 -0.03
C GLN A 114 5.42 -14.15 1.13
N LEU A 115 4.19 -14.56 1.49
CA LEU A 115 3.98 -15.56 2.54
C LEU A 115 4.72 -16.88 2.30
N PRO A 116 4.58 -17.56 1.13
CA PRO A 116 5.27 -18.83 0.92
C PRO A 116 6.80 -18.67 0.94
N CYS A 117 7.34 -17.57 0.42
CA CYS A 117 8.77 -17.30 0.49
C CYS A 117 9.27 -17.11 1.93
N VAL A 118 8.58 -16.32 2.75
CA VAL A 118 8.96 -16.11 4.17
C VAL A 118 8.84 -17.40 4.97
N ILE A 119 7.79 -18.19 4.71
CA ILE A 119 7.61 -19.50 5.34
C ILE A 119 8.77 -20.43 4.99
N TYR A 120 9.15 -20.49 3.71
CA TYR A 120 10.26 -21.33 3.27
C TYR A 120 11.59 -20.87 3.89
N LEU A 121 11.91 -19.57 3.79
CA LEU A 121 13.16 -19.01 4.29
C LEU A 121 13.31 -19.11 5.81
N GLY A 122 12.20 -19.01 6.56
CA GLY A 122 12.23 -19.07 8.02
C GLY A 122 12.19 -20.49 8.62
N PHE A 123 11.49 -21.44 7.98
CA PHE A 123 11.09 -22.68 8.66
C PHE A 123 11.30 -23.99 7.90
N TYR A 124 11.51 -23.97 6.58
CA TYR A 124 11.57 -25.20 5.76
C TYR A 124 12.96 -25.47 5.14
N GLN A 125 13.97 -24.72 5.53
CA GLN A 125 15.35 -24.96 5.09
C GLN A 125 15.97 -26.19 5.79
N GLU A 126 17.00 -26.80 5.20
CA GLU A 126 17.78 -27.91 5.79
C GLU A 126 18.41 -27.47 7.10
N PHE A 127 19.03 -26.30 7.06
CA PHE A 127 19.76 -25.69 8.15
C PHE A 127 19.03 -24.42 8.57
N ILE A 128 18.25 -24.56 9.65
CA ILE A 128 17.50 -23.45 10.25
C ILE A 128 18.32 -22.92 11.41
N TYR A 129 18.89 -21.72 11.23
CA TYR A 129 19.47 -21.00 12.36
C TYR A 129 18.36 -20.38 13.21
N PRO A 130 18.57 -20.19 14.53
CA PRO A 130 17.59 -19.52 15.37
C PRO A 130 17.25 -18.10 14.88
N PHE A 131 18.20 -17.45 14.18
CA PHE A 131 17.96 -16.17 13.52
C PHE A 131 16.95 -16.29 12.37
N ASP A 132 17.04 -17.32 11.52
CA ASP A 132 16.11 -17.53 10.39
C ASP A 132 14.68 -17.69 10.91
N GLY A 133 14.50 -18.55 11.93
CA GLY A 133 13.19 -18.81 12.53
C GLY A 133 12.62 -17.59 13.24
N SER A 134 13.44 -16.88 14.03
CA SER A 134 12.96 -15.70 14.80
C SER A 134 12.60 -14.54 13.89
N THR A 135 13.48 -14.19 12.95
CA THR A 135 13.24 -13.08 12.02
C THR A 135 12.15 -13.42 11.01
N GLY A 136 12.08 -14.66 10.55
CA GLY A 136 11.00 -15.17 9.70
C GLY A 136 9.64 -15.12 10.39
N ALA A 137 9.55 -15.49 11.67
CA ALA A 137 8.33 -15.38 12.46
C ALA A 137 7.85 -13.93 12.58
N VAL A 138 8.76 -13.00 12.91
CA VAL A 138 8.41 -11.57 13.01
C VAL A 138 7.96 -11.02 11.66
N MET A 139 8.67 -11.34 10.58
CA MET A 139 8.28 -10.94 9.22
C MET A 139 6.88 -11.44 8.87
N LEU A 140 6.60 -12.71 9.19
CA LEU A 140 5.32 -13.35 8.91
C LEU A 140 4.17 -12.69 9.68
N VAL A 141 4.38 -12.37 10.96
CA VAL A 141 3.39 -11.64 11.77
C VAL A 141 3.12 -10.25 11.17
N ILE A 142 4.16 -9.51 10.79
CA ILE A 142 3.99 -8.19 10.16
C ILE A 142 3.18 -8.32 8.86
N LEU A 143 3.50 -9.30 8.00
CA LEU A 143 2.76 -9.54 6.75
C LEU A 143 1.28 -9.88 6.99
N ILE A 144 0.95 -10.66 8.02
CA ILE A 144 -0.45 -10.98 8.37
C ILE A 144 -1.20 -9.72 8.82
N VAL A 145 -0.58 -8.91 9.68
CA VAL A 145 -1.17 -7.67 10.17
C VAL A 145 -1.40 -6.71 9.00
N GLU A 146 -0.42 -6.54 8.11
CA GLU A 146 -0.56 -5.73 6.90
C GLU A 146 -1.60 -6.27 5.93
N LEU A 147 -1.73 -7.58 5.78
CA LEU A 147 -2.75 -8.21 4.95
C LEU A 147 -4.15 -7.86 5.48
N PHE A 148 -4.34 -7.90 6.81
CA PHE A 148 -5.60 -7.54 7.45
C PHE A 148 -5.95 -6.06 7.23
N PHE A 149 -5.04 -5.13 7.56
CA PHE A 149 -5.29 -3.69 7.37
C PHE A 149 -5.37 -3.29 5.89
N GLY A 150 -4.62 -3.96 5.03
CA GLY A 150 -4.69 -3.79 3.59
C GLY A 150 -6.04 -4.22 3.04
N TYR A 151 -6.59 -5.34 3.52
CA TYR A 151 -7.93 -5.80 3.15
C TYR A 151 -9.01 -4.80 3.57
N LEU A 152 -8.95 -4.29 4.80
CA LEU A 152 -9.87 -3.25 5.28
C LEU A 152 -9.80 -2.00 4.39
N THR A 153 -8.59 -1.56 4.05
CA THR A 153 -8.37 -0.42 3.15
C THR A 153 -8.97 -0.68 1.78
N LEU A 154 -8.73 -1.85 1.18
CA LEU A 154 -9.31 -2.23 -0.11
C LEU A 154 -10.84 -2.22 -0.07
N HIS A 155 -11.43 -2.78 0.98
CA HIS A 155 -12.88 -2.81 1.14
C HIS A 155 -13.47 -1.39 1.19
N THR A 156 -12.87 -0.49 1.96
CA THR A 156 -13.27 0.92 2.00
C THR A 156 -13.12 1.61 0.64
N LEU A 157 -12.03 1.33 -0.09
CA LEU A 157 -11.81 1.90 -1.42
C LEU A 157 -12.88 1.45 -2.44
N ILE A 158 -13.25 0.17 -2.41
CA ILE A 158 -14.32 -0.36 -3.28
C ILE A 158 -15.65 0.34 -2.99
N GLN A 159 -16.02 0.46 -1.71
CA GLN A 159 -17.26 1.13 -1.32
C GLN A 159 -17.32 2.59 -1.81
N ARG A 160 -16.20 3.31 -1.71
CA ARG A 160 -16.09 4.70 -2.21
C ARG A 160 -16.23 4.77 -3.73
N GLN A 161 -15.52 3.91 -4.47
CA GLN A 161 -15.62 3.89 -5.93
C GLN A 161 -17.03 3.55 -6.41
N THR A 162 -17.71 2.61 -5.75
CA THR A 162 -19.11 2.28 -6.06
C THR A 162 -20.06 3.46 -5.77
N ALA A 163 -19.87 4.15 -4.65
CA ALA A 163 -20.69 5.32 -4.31
C ALA A 163 -20.49 6.47 -5.32
N GLN A 164 -19.24 6.71 -5.75
CA GLN A 164 -18.95 7.72 -6.79
C GLN A 164 -19.59 7.36 -8.13
N PHE A 165 -19.51 6.09 -8.54
CA PHE A 165 -20.14 5.63 -9.77
C PHE A 165 -21.66 5.82 -9.74
N TYR A 166 -22.31 5.46 -8.63
CA TYR A 166 -23.75 5.64 -8.48
C TYR A 166 -24.18 7.11 -8.56
N ARG A 167 -23.40 8.03 -7.96
CA ARG A 167 -23.66 9.47 -8.04
C ARG A 167 -23.54 10.00 -9.47
N LEU A 168 -22.53 9.56 -10.22
CA LEU A 168 -22.35 9.95 -11.63
C LEU A 168 -23.53 9.48 -12.49
N CYS A 169 -24.00 8.24 -12.31
CA CYS A 169 -25.17 7.75 -13.03
C CYS A 169 -26.43 8.57 -12.72
N GLN A 170 -26.63 8.97 -11.46
CA GLN A 170 -27.77 9.80 -11.06
C GLN A 170 -27.72 11.20 -11.68
N GLU A 171 -26.54 11.83 -11.72
CA GLU A 171 -26.35 13.16 -12.36
C GLU A 171 -26.63 13.11 -13.87
N GLU A 172 -26.21 12.04 -14.57
CA GLU A 172 -26.50 11.83 -15.99
C GLU A 172 -28.00 11.66 -16.27
N GLU A 173 -28.72 10.92 -15.43
CA GLU A 173 -30.17 10.74 -15.53
C GLU A 173 -30.93 12.05 -15.32
N ASP A 174 -30.55 12.82 -14.30
CA ASP A 174 -31.17 14.12 -14.00
C ASP A 174 -30.94 15.13 -15.13
N GLU A 175 -29.74 15.16 -15.71
CA GLU A 175 -29.42 16.03 -16.84
C GLU A 175 -30.24 15.66 -18.09
N GLN A 176 -30.38 14.37 -18.41
CA GLN A 176 -31.23 13.91 -19.51
C GLN A 176 -32.69 14.27 -19.29
N ARG A 177 -33.20 14.10 -18.07
CA ARG A 177 -34.59 14.43 -17.72
C ARG A 177 -34.87 15.93 -17.90
N SER A 178 -33.91 16.78 -17.54
CA SER A 178 -34.04 18.24 -17.70
C SER A 178 -34.18 18.64 -19.17
N LYS A 179 -33.43 18.00 -20.09
CA LYS A 179 -33.45 18.26 -21.53
C LYS A 179 -34.75 17.82 -22.21
N ILE A 180 -35.46 16.84 -21.65
CA ILE A 180 -36.76 16.37 -22.18
C ILE A 180 -37.91 17.32 -21.80
N LEU A 181 -37.78 18.03 -20.67
CA LEU A 181 -38.82 18.91 -20.13
C LEU A 181 -38.70 20.37 -20.59
N SER A 182 -37.60 20.74 -21.24
CA SER A 182 -37.34 22.06 -21.84
C SER A 182 -37.67 22.10 -23.32
#